data_AF-A0A409XB78-F1
#
_entry.id   AF-A0A409XB78-F1
#
_cell.length_a   1.000
_cell.length_b   1.000
_cell.length_c   1.000
_cell.angle_alpha   90.00
_cell.angle_beta   90.00
_cell.angle_gamma   90.00
#
_symmetry.space_group_name_H-M   'P 1'
#
loop_
_entity.id
_entity.type
_entity.pdbx_description
1 polymer ?
#
loop_
_entity_poly.entity_id
_entity_poly.type
_entity_poly.pdbx_seq_one_letter_code
_entity_poly.pdbx_strand_id
1 'polypeptide(L)'
;CIGIEGFFCLICNNINFHLKPIWYFTAKEIAEYMPVAVGKKWDTSGVTSKLEAFAIAGCDVINLNCTSQQKAHQLKREISDMIGQMLVVIIGNLKATMKYVNYKEAIYSIELVGWTHKKFGNPNELSNSLEPLRALWSVLKNSSCKFVKLSLAEHKAQINQYQSNIMSGKIVCKGQKKSKDARKCKKANGTGSSGEDDDDDEGSTEQPHKQVKSCANVDDSDVGGNNDFPNAPAS
;
A
#
# COMPACT_ATOMS: atom_id res chain seq x y z
N CYS A 1 -27.59 20.74 14.27
CA CYS A 1 -26.68 21.63 13.53
C CYS A 1 -25.37 20.89 13.31
N ILE A 2 -24.85 20.89 12.08
CA ILE A 2 -23.51 20.37 11.79
C ILE A 2 -22.56 21.57 11.80
N GLY A 3 -21.68 21.64 12.79
CA GLY A 3 -20.65 22.68 12.91
C GLY A 3 -19.25 22.09 12.75
N ILE A 4 -18.29 22.89 12.28
CA ILE A 4 -16.88 22.51 12.21
C ILE A 4 -16.16 23.23 13.34
N GLU A 5 -15.51 22.45 14.20
CA GLU A 5 -14.70 22.93 15.31
C GLU A 5 -13.24 22.51 15.11
N GLY A 6 -12.31 23.35 15.52
CA GLY A 6 -10.89 23.11 15.38
C GLY A 6 -10.02 24.19 16.01
N PHE A 7 -8.72 24.06 15.79
CA PHE A 7 -7.71 25.00 16.22
C PHE A 7 -6.58 25.06 15.21
N PHE A 8 -5.82 26.15 15.20
CA PHE A 8 -4.58 26.27 14.43
C PHE A 8 -3.52 27.04 15.21
N CYS A 9 -2.26 26.80 14.88
CA CYS A 9 -1.10 27.45 15.49
C CYS A 9 -0.29 28.17 14.41
N LEU A 10 -0.01 29.45 14.64
CA LEU A 10 0.89 30.25 13.82
C LEU A 10 2.26 30.28 14.49
N ILE A 11 3.29 29.93 13.74
CA ILE A 11 4.68 29.81 14.18
C ILE A 11 5.60 30.45 13.16
N CYS A 12 6.79 30.86 13.60
CA CYS A 12 7.85 31.24 12.69
C CYS A 12 8.50 30.03 12.04
N ASN A 13 8.85 30.17 10.76
CA ASN A 13 9.73 29.23 10.05
C ASN A 13 11.13 29.81 9.80
N ASN A 14 11.42 31.01 10.30
CA ASN A 14 12.68 31.71 10.06
C ASN A 14 13.20 32.32 11.36
N ILE A 15 14.48 32.11 11.64
CA ILE A 15 15.17 32.64 12.83
C ILE A 15 15.32 34.17 12.82
N ASN A 16 15.27 34.80 11.65
CA ASN A 16 15.45 36.25 11.49
C ASN A 16 14.16 37.03 11.77
N PHE A 17 13.02 36.35 11.89
CA PHE A 17 11.75 36.96 12.21
C PHE A 17 11.25 36.37 13.53
N HIS A 18 10.98 37.23 14.52
CA HIS A 18 10.45 36.80 15.81
C HIS A 18 8.95 37.06 15.86
N LEU A 19 8.17 36.00 15.65
CA LEU A 19 6.75 35.96 15.96
C LEU A 19 6.59 35.08 17.19
N LYS A 20 6.02 35.62 18.27
CA LYS A 20 5.58 34.78 19.37
C LYS A 20 4.48 33.87 18.83
N PRO A 21 4.58 32.53 18.96
CA PRO A 21 3.58 31.64 18.42
C PRO A 21 2.17 31.93 18.96
N ILE A 22 1.18 31.82 18.07
CA ILE A 22 -0.21 32.20 18.36
C ILE A 22 -1.12 31.01 18.12
N TRP A 23 -1.89 30.65 19.13
CA TRP A 23 -2.94 29.63 19.00
C TRP A 23 -4.30 30.29 18.83
N TYR A 24 -5.08 29.76 17.91
CA TYR A 24 -6.48 30.11 17.73
C TYR A 24 -7.31 28.86 17.90
N PHE A 25 -8.31 28.94 18.77
CA PHE A 25 -9.30 27.89 18.99
C PHE A 25 -10.66 28.45 18.59
N THR A 26 -11.42 27.67 17.83
CA THR A 26 -12.81 28.03 17.48
C THR A 26 -13.73 28.07 18.71
N ALA A 27 -13.44 27.24 19.71
CA ALA A 27 -14.12 27.19 21.00
C ALA A 27 -13.10 26.98 22.12
N LYS A 28 -13.29 27.62 23.26
CA LYS A 28 -12.33 27.58 24.39
C LYS A 28 -12.27 26.17 25.01
N GLU A 29 -13.39 25.47 24.98
CA GLU A 29 -13.60 24.11 25.45
C GLU A 29 -12.64 23.13 24.75
N ILE A 30 -12.29 23.37 23.48
CA ILE A 30 -11.31 22.56 22.75
C ILE A 30 -9.93 22.67 23.40
N ALA A 31 -9.51 23.88 23.81
CA ALA A 31 -8.23 24.08 24.48
C ALA A 31 -8.18 23.38 25.83
N GLU A 32 -9.28 23.37 26.57
CA GLU A 32 -9.43 22.69 27.86
C GLU A 32 -9.52 21.17 27.71
N TYR A 33 -10.04 20.68 26.57
CA TYR A 33 -10.14 19.26 26.25
C TYR A 33 -8.79 18.63 25.89
N MET A 34 -7.86 19.37 25.27
CA MET A 34 -6.58 18.80 24.79
C MET A 34 -5.77 18.09 25.90
N PRO A 35 -5.58 18.68 27.11
CA PRO A 35 -4.96 17.98 28.23
C PRO A 35 -5.68 16.69 28.66
N VAL A 36 -7.01 16.62 28.51
CA VAL A 36 -7.80 15.42 28.84
C VAL A 36 -7.59 14.34 27.78
N ALA A 37 -7.64 14.71 26.50
CA ALA A 37 -7.55 13.79 25.37
C ALA A 37 -6.16 13.20 25.16
N VAL A 38 -5.12 14.05 25.24
CA VAL A 38 -3.72 13.67 25.02
C VAL A 38 -3.03 13.28 26.34
N GLY A 39 -3.69 13.57 27.47
CA GLY A 39 -3.17 13.34 28.81
C GLY A 39 -2.07 14.32 29.19
N LYS A 40 -1.26 13.94 30.20
CA LYS A 40 -0.13 14.72 30.75
C LYS A 40 0.95 15.12 29.72
N LYS A 41 0.84 14.67 28.47
CA LYS A 41 1.78 14.98 27.39
C LYS A 41 1.40 16.25 26.62
N TRP A 42 0.19 16.77 26.81
CA TRP A 42 -0.19 18.05 26.22
C TRP A 42 0.35 19.21 27.05
N ASP A 43 1.40 19.82 26.53
CA ASP A 43 1.89 21.12 26.98
C ASP A 43 1.86 22.04 25.78
N THR A 44 0.95 23.01 25.78
CA THR A 44 0.80 23.96 24.68
C THR A 44 2.14 24.63 24.36
N SER A 45 2.94 24.99 25.37
CA SER A 45 4.25 25.60 25.15
C SER A 45 5.22 24.62 24.51
N GLY A 46 5.37 23.41 25.06
CA GLY A 46 6.26 22.38 24.52
C GLY A 46 5.87 21.91 23.11
N VAL A 47 4.57 21.78 22.82
CA VAL A 47 4.06 21.47 21.47
C VAL A 47 4.41 22.61 20.52
N THR A 48 4.21 23.85 20.94
CA THR A 48 4.56 25.04 20.16
C THR A 48 6.04 25.08 19.81
N SER A 49 6.93 24.92 20.80
CA SER A 49 8.38 24.97 20.56
C SER A 49 8.83 23.86 19.61
N LYS A 50 8.21 22.68 19.68
CA LYS A 50 8.50 21.58 18.74
C LYS A 50 8.00 21.89 17.33
N LEU A 51 6.80 22.47 17.21
CA LEU A 51 6.24 22.88 15.92
C LEU A 51 7.10 23.99 15.28
N GLU A 52 7.51 24.99 16.05
CA GLU A 52 8.39 26.05 15.59
C GLU A 52 9.77 25.52 15.17
N ALA A 53 10.39 24.67 15.98
CA ALA A 53 11.65 24.01 15.61
C ALA A 53 11.50 23.18 14.32
N PHE A 54 10.36 22.49 14.15
CA PHE A 54 10.04 21.75 12.93
C PHE A 54 9.89 22.67 11.71
N ALA A 55 9.21 23.81 11.86
CA ALA A 55 9.07 24.79 10.79
C ALA A 55 10.39 25.44 10.40
N ILE A 56 11.22 25.80 11.39
CA ILE A 56 12.59 26.31 11.19
C ILE A 56 13.47 25.27 10.49
N ALA A 57 13.28 23.99 10.82
CA ALA A 57 13.96 22.88 10.14
C ALA A 57 13.41 22.58 8.72
N GLY A 58 12.54 23.44 8.18
CA GLY A 58 12.02 23.34 6.83
C GLY A 58 10.85 22.37 6.66
N CYS A 59 10.12 22.06 7.74
CA CYS A 59 8.98 21.15 7.74
C CYS A 59 9.32 19.73 7.20
N ASP A 60 10.55 19.27 7.36
CA ASP A 60 10.97 17.94 6.92
C ASP A 60 10.67 16.88 7.99
N VAL A 61 9.59 16.13 7.79
CA VAL A 61 9.15 15.06 8.71
C VAL A 61 10.21 13.96 8.83
N ILE A 62 11.06 13.78 7.83
CA ILE A 62 12.17 12.82 7.90
C ILE A 62 13.16 13.27 8.98
N ASN A 63 13.38 14.57 9.17
CA ASN A 63 14.32 15.07 10.19
C ASN A 63 13.77 14.99 11.61
N LEU A 64 12.45 14.83 11.79
CA LEU A 64 11.85 14.57 13.10
C LEU A 64 12.20 13.18 13.67
N ASN A 65 12.56 12.24 12.80
CA ASN A 65 12.92 10.89 13.20
C ASN A 65 14.32 10.89 13.85
N CYS A 66 14.39 10.47 15.12
CA CYS A 66 15.63 10.53 15.89
C CYS A 66 16.69 9.54 15.38
N THR A 67 16.27 8.39 14.85
CA THR A 67 17.20 7.34 14.42
C THR A 67 17.28 7.22 12.90
N SER A 68 18.45 6.83 12.38
CA SER A 68 18.65 6.52 10.96
C SER A 68 17.67 5.44 10.47
N GLN A 69 17.34 4.48 11.33
CA GLN A 69 16.35 3.45 11.05
C GLN A 69 14.94 4.04 10.87
N GLN A 70 14.49 4.91 11.77
CA GLN A 70 13.19 5.59 11.63
C GLN A 70 13.13 6.45 10.36
N LYS A 71 14.21 7.18 10.05
CA LYS A 71 14.34 7.96 8.80
C LYS A 71 14.20 7.06 7.57
N ALA A 72 14.87 5.91 7.56
CA ALA A 72 14.79 4.96 6.47
C ALA A 72 13.37 4.37 6.32
N HIS A 73 12.71 4.01 7.43
CA HIS A 73 11.33 3.52 7.39
C HIS A 73 10.35 4.57 6.85
N GLN A 74 10.49 5.83 7.27
CA GLN A 74 9.65 6.91 6.73
C GLN A 74 9.88 7.08 5.23
N LEU A 75 11.14 7.14 4.77
CA LEU A 75 11.46 7.22 3.34
C LEU A 75 10.87 6.05 2.54
N LYS A 76 10.96 4.83 3.05
CA LYS A 76 10.39 3.64 2.40
C LYS A 76 8.86 3.74 2.29
N ARG A 77 8.19 4.25 3.33
CA ARG A 77 6.76 4.51 3.32
C ARG A 77 6.37 5.54 2.28
N GLU A 78 7.04 6.70 2.26
CA GLU A 78 6.81 7.76 1.26
C GLU A 78 6.99 7.24 -0.17
N ILE A 79 8.06 6.47 -0.42
CA ILE A 79 8.32 5.84 -1.72
C ILE A 79 7.18 4.88 -2.10
N SER A 80 6.72 4.05 -1.16
CA SER A 80 5.62 3.11 -1.37
C SER A 80 4.31 3.84 -1.68
N ASP A 81 4.00 4.89 -0.92
CA ASP A 81 2.77 5.67 -1.09
C ASP A 81 2.77 6.40 -2.44
N MET A 82 3.89 7.01 -2.86
CA MET A 82 4.01 7.62 -4.18
C MET A 82 3.88 6.61 -5.32
N ILE A 83 4.50 5.43 -5.21
CA ILE A 83 4.35 4.36 -6.21
C ILE A 83 2.88 3.93 -6.30
N GLY A 84 2.21 3.78 -5.16
CA GLY A 84 0.77 3.48 -5.11
C GLY A 84 -0.08 4.54 -5.80
N GLN A 85 0.16 5.82 -5.49
CA GLN A 85 -0.55 6.94 -6.12
C GLN A 85 -0.34 6.97 -7.64
N MET A 86 0.91 6.83 -8.11
CA MET A 86 1.18 6.78 -9.55
C MET A 86 0.50 5.60 -10.23
N LEU A 87 0.45 4.44 -9.58
CA LEU A 87 -0.24 3.25 -10.09
C LEU A 87 -1.75 3.49 -10.22
N VAL A 88 -2.37 4.08 -9.19
CA VAL A 88 -3.79 4.44 -9.16
C VAL A 88 -4.12 5.40 -10.32
N VAL A 89 -3.27 6.40 -10.56
CA VAL A 89 -3.45 7.38 -11.64
C VAL A 89 -3.42 6.71 -13.02
N ILE A 90 -2.51 5.76 -13.26
CA ILE A 90 -2.40 5.11 -14.58
C ILE A 90 -3.46 4.04 -14.81
N ILE A 91 -3.82 3.27 -13.79
CA ILE A 91 -4.84 2.23 -13.90
C ILE A 91 -6.25 2.85 -13.89
N GLY A 92 -6.43 4.00 -13.23
CA GLY A 92 -7.75 4.59 -13.00
C GLY A 92 -8.57 3.86 -11.93
N ASN A 93 -7.92 3.06 -11.08
CA ASN A 93 -8.57 2.32 -10.00
C ASN A 93 -7.98 2.71 -8.64
N LEU A 94 -8.79 3.36 -7.81
CA LEU A 94 -8.41 3.84 -6.46
C LEU A 94 -8.02 2.71 -5.50
N LYS A 95 -8.44 1.47 -5.76
CA LYS A 95 -8.13 0.29 -4.94
C LYS A 95 -6.97 -0.54 -5.50
N ALA A 96 -6.28 -0.06 -6.53
CA ALA A 96 -5.15 -0.77 -7.10
C ALA A 96 -3.98 -0.81 -6.11
N THR A 97 -3.60 -2.02 -5.69
CA THR A 97 -2.43 -2.25 -4.84
C THR A 97 -1.30 -2.88 -5.66
N MET A 98 -0.09 -2.35 -5.53
CA MET A 98 1.09 -2.86 -6.22
C MET A 98 1.47 -4.27 -5.73
N LYS A 99 1.53 -5.24 -6.65
CA LYS A 99 2.02 -6.61 -6.37
C LYS A 99 3.47 -6.75 -6.82
N TYR A 100 4.43 -6.60 -5.91
CA TYR A 100 5.87 -6.64 -6.25
C TYR A 100 6.37 -8.03 -6.65
N VAL A 101 5.92 -9.10 -5.97
CA VAL A 101 6.40 -10.48 -6.22
C VAL A 101 6.05 -10.95 -7.64
N ASN A 102 4.86 -10.56 -8.10
CA ASN A 102 4.32 -10.90 -9.40
C ASN A 102 4.16 -9.65 -10.27
N TYR A 103 5.08 -8.68 -10.14
CA TYR A 103 4.99 -7.41 -10.86
C TYR A 103 4.85 -7.62 -12.37
N LYS A 104 5.66 -8.56 -12.91
CA LYS A 104 5.57 -8.93 -14.31
C LYS A 104 4.21 -9.53 -14.64
N GLU A 105 3.73 -10.48 -13.84
CA GLU A 105 2.47 -11.20 -14.11
C GLU A 105 1.19 -10.36 -13.96
N ALA A 106 1.14 -9.49 -12.95
CA ALA A 106 -0.07 -8.77 -12.58
C ALA A 106 -0.22 -7.44 -13.32
N ILE A 107 0.87 -6.90 -13.87
CA ILE A 107 0.91 -5.51 -14.38
C ILE A 107 1.62 -5.45 -15.72
N TYR A 108 1.43 -6.46 -16.58
CA TYR A 108 2.06 -6.47 -17.90
C TYR A 108 1.74 -5.22 -18.74
N SER A 109 0.63 -4.52 -18.48
CA SER A 109 0.29 -3.32 -19.22
C SER A 109 1.07 -2.06 -18.81
N ILE A 110 1.96 -2.12 -17.81
CA ILE A 110 2.64 -0.94 -17.27
C ILE A 110 4.13 -1.21 -17.03
N GLU A 111 4.97 -0.35 -17.58
CA GLU A 111 6.41 -0.35 -17.37
C GLU A 111 6.84 0.84 -16.50
N LEU A 112 7.75 0.59 -15.56
CA LEU A 112 8.35 1.65 -14.75
C LEU A 112 9.64 2.14 -15.40
N VAL A 113 9.63 3.38 -15.89
CA VAL A 113 10.80 4.01 -16.52
C VAL A 113 11.49 4.92 -15.49
N GLY A 114 12.82 4.98 -15.52
CA GLY A 114 13.62 5.90 -14.68
C GLY A 114 13.91 5.41 -13.26
N TRP A 115 13.76 4.12 -12.98
CA TRP A 115 14.10 3.55 -11.68
C TRP A 115 15.63 3.50 -11.47
N THR A 116 16.14 4.14 -10.41
CA THR A 116 17.59 4.30 -10.18
C THR A 116 18.24 3.14 -9.44
N HIS A 117 17.48 2.27 -8.79
CA HIS A 117 18.02 1.14 -8.02
C HIS A 117 18.24 -0.10 -8.90
N LYS A 118 19.26 -0.90 -8.54
CA LYS A 118 19.66 -2.11 -9.29
C LYS A 118 18.54 -3.12 -9.51
N LYS A 119 17.60 -3.20 -8.57
CA LYS A 119 16.47 -4.13 -8.62
C LYS A 119 15.21 -3.40 -8.22
N PHE A 120 14.17 -3.51 -9.05
CA PHE A 120 12.82 -3.12 -8.65
C PHE A 120 12.24 -4.16 -7.70
N GLY A 121 11.68 -3.71 -6.58
CA GLY A 121 11.16 -4.56 -5.53
C GLY A 121 10.34 -3.76 -4.53
N ASN A 122 9.84 -4.44 -3.51
CA ASN A 122 9.07 -3.81 -2.44
C ASN A 122 9.95 -2.75 -1.75
N PRO A 123 9.51 -1.48 -1.64
CA PRO A 123 10.25 -0.43 -0.94
C PRO A 123 10.67 -0.83 0.48
N ASN A 124 9.86 -1.63 1.17
CA ASN A 124 10.16 -2.10 2.52
C ASN A 124 11.38 -3.05 2.57
N GLU A 125 11.62 -3.81 1.49
CA GLU A 125 12.74 -4.73 1.35
C GLU A 125 14.05 -4.04 0.92
N LEU A 126 14.00 -2.74 0.59
CA LEU A 126 15.20 -1.98 0.26
C LEU A 126 16.15 -1.89 1.48
N SER A 127 17.42 -1.57 1.23
CA SER A 127 18.38 -1.30 2.32
C SER A 127 17.95 -0.10 3.17
N ASN A 128 18.37 -0.08 4.44
CA ASN A 128 18.14 1.07 5.35
C ASN A 128 19.16 2.21 5.13
N SER A 129 19.97 2.15 4.07
CA SER A 129 20.89 3.24 3.71
C SER A 129 20.11 4.48 3.27
N LEU A 130 20.36 5.62 3.91
CA LEU A 130 19.57 6.85 3.70
C LEU A 130 19.83 7.50 2.35
N GLU A 131 21.09 7.56 1.91
CA GLU A 131 21.46 8.26 0.66
C GLU A 131 20.79 7.66 -0.58
N PRO A 132 20.82 6.32 -0.80
CA PRO A 132 20.11 5.71 -1.93
C PRO A 132 18.58 5.86 -1.85
N LEU A 133 18.01 5.88 -0.64
CA LEU A 133 16.57 6.09 -0.45
C LEU A 133 16.17 7.54 -0.75
N ARG A 134 16.96 8.52 -0.33
CA ARG A 134 16.75 9.94 -0.66
C ARG A 134 16.87 10.21 -2.14
N ALA A 135 17.87 9.63 -2.80
CA ALA A 135 18.05 9.74 -4.26
C ALA A 135 16.88 9.12 -5.02
N LEU A 136 16.38 7.97 -4.56
CA LEU A 136 15.19 7.36 -5.17
C LEU A 136 13.94 8.23 -4.96
N TRP A 137 13.74 8.71 -3.74
CA TRP A 137 12.62 9.58 -3.39
C TRP A 137 12.63 10.89 -4.20
N SER A 138 13.79 11.53 -4.38
CA SER A 138 13.91 12.76 -5.16
C SER A 138 13.62 12.53 -6.65
N VAL A 139 14.06 11.41 -7.23
CA VAL A 139 13.76 11.04 -8.62
C VAL A 139 12.27 10.81 -8.85
N LEU A 140 11.59 10.16 -7.88
CA LEU A 140 10.14 9.97 -7.93
C LEU A 140 9.40 11.31 -7.80
N LYS A 141 9.81 12.17 -6.87
CA LYS A 141 9.23 13.49 -6.66
C LYS A 141 9.41 14.42 -7.87
N ASN A 142 10.58 14.36 -8.51
CA ASN A 142 10.89 15.15 -9.71
C ASN A 142 10.25 14.59 -10.98
N SER A 143 9.37 13.58 -10.89
CA SER A 143 8.69 12.95 -12.04
C SER A 143 9.63 12.24 -13.03
N SER A 144 10.91 12.09 -12.70
CA SER A 144 11.89 11.40 -13.55
C SER A 144 11.65 9.89 -13.57
N CYS A 145 11.00 9.36 -12.54
CA CYS A 145 10.51 7.99 -12.52
C CYS A 145 8.98 8.00 -12.63
N LYS A 146 8.46 7.36 -13.69
CA LYS A 146 7.03 7.28 -13.97
C LYS A 146 6.67 5.93 -14.54
N PHE A 147 5.45 5.51 -14.23
CA PHE A 147 4.84 4.40 -14.93
C PHE A 147 4.42 4.85 -16.33
N VAL A 148 4.55 3.97 -17.32
CA VAL A 148 4.12 4.18 -18.69
C VAL A 148 3.24 3.01 -19.07
N LYS A 149 2.04 3.30 -19.59
CA LYS A 149 1.16 2.27 -20.11
C LYS A 149 1.73 1.77 -21.43
N LEU A 150 2.00 0.47 -21.52
CA LEU A 150 2.45 -0.16 -22.75
C LEU A 150 1.29 -0.27 -23.73
N SER A 151 1.58 -0.15 -25.03
CA SER A 151 0.61 -0.43 -26.08
C SER A 151 0.26 -1.92 -26.12
N LEU A 152 -0.90 -2.27 -26.69
CA LEU A 152 -1.31 -3.67 -26.84
C LEU A 152 -0.31 -4.51 -27.65
N ALA A 153 0.36 -3.90 -28.63
CA ALA A 153 1.37 -4.56 -29.45
C ALA A 153 2.64 -4.88 -28.65
N GLU A 154 3.17 -3.91 -27.90
CA GLU A 154 4.33 -4.09 -27.03
C GLU A 154 4.04 -5.10 -25.92
N HIS A 155 2.84 -5.02 -25.34
CA HIS A 155 2.35 -5.95 -24.34
C HIS A 155 2.37 -7.40 -24.85
N LYS A 156 1.83 -7.66 -26.05
CA LYS A 156 1.86 -8.99 -26.69
C LYS A 156 3.30 -9.43 -26.96
N ALA A 157 4.15 -8.55 -27.47
CA ALA A 157 5.56 -8.87 -27.71
C ALA A 157 6.29 -9.26 -26.43
N GLN A 158 6.03 -8.57 -25.32
CA GLN A 158 6.63 -8.84 -24.02
C GLN A 158 6.16 -10.16 -23.42
N ILE A 159 4.87 -10.50 -23.57
CA ILE A 159 4.32 -11.81 -23.19
C ILE A 159 4.99 -12.92 -23.99
N ASN A 160 5.08 -12.77 -25.31
CA ASN A 160 5.71 -13.77 -26.19
C ASN A 160 7.19 -13.98 -25.84
N GLN A 161 7.91 -12.89 -25.57
CA GLN A 161 9.31 -12.96 -25.13
C GLN A 161 9.45 -13.67 -23.78
N TYR A 162 8.55 -13.39 -22.83
CA TYR A 162 8.53 -14.07 -21.53
C TYR A 162 8.24 -15.56 -21.67
N GLN A 163 7.23 -15.95 -22.46
CA GLN A 163 6.92 -17.34 -22.76
C GLN A 163 8.10 -18.07 -23.44
N SER A 164 8.76 -17.42 -24.40
CA SER A 164 9.97 -17.96 -25.04
C SER A 164 11.12 -18.18 -24.04
N ASN A 165 11.30 -17.25 -23.09
CA ASN A 165 12.28 -17.39 -22.01
C ASN A 165 11.95 -18.52 -21.02
N ILE A 166 10.66 -18.85 -20.84
CA ILE A 166 10.23 -20.03 -20.07
C ILE A 166 10.54 -21.31 -20.85
N MET A 167 10.16 -21.37 -22.13
CA MET A 167 10.36 -22.55 -22.97
C MET A 167 11.84 -22.90 -23.16
N SER A 168 12.70 -21.88 -23.25
CA SER A 168 14.16 -22.06 -23.31
C SER A 168 14.79 -22.46 -21.97
N GLY A 169 14.01 -22.53 -20.88
CA GLY A 169 14.50 -22.90 -19.55
C GLY A 169 15.34 -21.81 -18.86
N LYS A 170 15.44 -20.61 -19.45
CA LYS A 170 16.20 -19.48 -18.88
C LYS A 170 15.56 -18.93 -17.61
N ILE A 171 14.23 -19.05 -17.50
CA ILE A 171 13.47 -18.70 -16.30
C ILE A 171 12.86 -19.98 -15.73
N VAL A 172 13.28 -20.37 -14.54
CA VAL A 172 12.64 -21.46 -13.81
C VAL A 172 11.31 -20.94 -13.26
N CYS A 173 10.20 -21.42 -13.83
CA CYS A 173 8.89 -21.24 -13.22
C CYS A 173 8.94 -21.86 -11.83
N LYS A 174 8.80 -21.04 -10.78
CA LYS A 174 8.68 -21.56 -9.41
C LYS A 174 7.40 -22.38 -9.36
N GLY A 175 7.55 -23.71 -9.41
CA GLY A 175 6.43 -24.62 -9.27
C GLY A 175 5.66 -24.25 -8.00
N GLN A 176 4.37 -24.00 -8.14
CA GLN A 176 3.49 -23.75 -7.00
C GLN A 176 3.68 -24.90 -6.01
N LYS A 177 4.09 -24.59 -4.78
CA LYS A 177 4.15 -25.59 -3.71
C LYS A 177 2.75 -26.17 -3.58
N LYS A 178 2.59 -27.46 -3.88
CA LYS A 178 1.38 -28.22 -3.54
C LYS A 178 1.15 -28.00 -2.04
N SER A 179 0.01 -27.39 -1.70
CA SER A 179 -0.39 -27.20 -0.30
C SER A 179 -0.27 -28.53 0.44
N LYS A 180 0.33 -28.50 1.64
CA LYS A 180 0.50 -29.67 2.50
C LYS A 180 -0.76 -29.99 3.33
N ASP A 181 -1.90 -29.35 3.07
CA ASP A 181 -3.11 -29.47 3.90
C ASP A 181 -3.99 -30.69 3.55
N ALA A 182 -3.45 -31.68 2.84
CA ALA A 182 -4.17 -32.91 2.52
C ALA A 182 -4.02 -34.04 3.57
N ARG A 183 -3.50 -33.78 4.79
CA ARG A 183 -3.31 -34.84 5.80
C ARG A 183 -3.58 -34.42 7.26
N LYS A 184 -4.86 -34.37 7.65
CA LYS A 184 -5.31 -34.96 8.94
C LYS A 184 -6.84 -35.04 9.02
N CYS A 185 -7.42 -36.00 8.32
CA CYS A 185 -8.73 -36.55 8.65
C CYS A 185 -8.54 -38.07 8.68
N LYS A 186 -8.37 -38.63 9.89
CA LYS A 186 -8.67 -40.01 10.30
C LYS A 186 -7.94 -40.34 11.60
N LYS A 187 -8.69 -40.42 12.70
CA LYS A 187 -8.81 -41.65 13.50
C LYS A 187 -9.99 -41.51 14.47
N ALA A 188 -11.02 -42.28 14.19
CA ALA A 188 -12.10 -42.66 15.10
C ALA A 188 -11.73 -44.00 15.79
N ASN A 189 -12.33 -44.22 16.96
CA ASN A 189 -12.40 -45.44 17.79
C ASN A 189 -11.10 -45.84 18.54
N GLY A 190 -11.11 -46.19 19.83
CA GLY A 190 -12.14 -46.41 20.86
C GLY A 190 -11.40 -46.50 22.22
N THR A 191 -11.95 -46.21 23.41
CA THR A 191 -12.97 -46.90 24.23
C THR A 191 -12.33 -47.09 25.63
N GLY A 192 -12.92 -46.55 26.70
CA GLY A 192 -12.82 -47.11 28.06
C GLY A 192 -12.47 -46.17 29.24
N SER A 193 -13.51 -45.75 29.98
CA SER A 193 -13.65 -45.63 31.47
C SER A 193 -12.73 -44.65 32.25
N SER A 194 -13.11 -43.81 33.24
CA SER A 194 -14.32 -43.62 34.08
C SER A 194 -14.16 -42.33 34.94
N GLY A 195 -15.30 -41.70 35.35
CA GLY A 195 -15.45 -40.70 36.43
C GLY A 195 -16.01 -39.35 35.93
N GLU A 196 -17.32 -39.03 36.04
CA GLU A 196 -18.03 -38.40 37.20
C GLU A 196 -17.43 -37.00 37.50
N ASP A 197 -18.11 -35.83 37.33
CA ASP A 197 -19.47 -35.39 37.70
C ASP A 197 -19.97 -34.18 36.85
N ASP A 198 -21.32 -34.06 36.71
CA ASP A 198 -22.27 -32.92 36.80
C ASP A 198 -21.88 -31.50 36.25
N ASP A 199 -22.72 -30.67 35.62
CA ASP A 199 -24.16 -30.60 35.32
C ASP A 199 -24.39 -29.42 34.31
N ASP A 200 -25.51 -29.46 33.56
CA ASP A 200 -26.29 -28.35 32.97
C ASP A 200 -25.68 -27.41 31.88
N ASP A 201 -26.36 -26.94 30.82
CA ASP A 201 -27.71 -27.13 30.26
C ASP A 201 -27.78 -26.38 28.88
N GLU A 202 -28.61 -26.92 27.99
CA GLU A 202 -29.26 -26.48 26.74
C GLU A 202 -28.71 -25.41 25.75
N GLY A 203 -28.79 -25.74 24.44
CA GLY A 203 -28.95 -24.72 23.40
C GLY A 203 -28.61 -25.02 21.92
N SER A 204 -29.13 -26.11 21.35
CA SER A 204 -29.49 -26.36 19.92
C SER A 204 -28.64 -25.87 18.73
N THR A 205 -27.96 -26.85 18.11
CA THR A 205 -28.04 -27.31 16.70
C THR A 205 -28.36 -26.34 15.54
N GLU A 206 -27.46 -26.30 14.54
CA GLU A 206 -27.72 -26.78 13.16
C GLU A 206 -26.40 -26.84 12.34
N GLN A 207 -26.15 -27.98 11.68
CA GLN A 207 -25.02 -28.21 10.77
C GLN A 207 -25.45 -28.03 9.27
N PRO A 208 -24.72 -28.48 8.23
CA PRO A 208 -24.12 -27.56 7.26
C PRO A 208 -24.50 -27.87 5.79
N HIS A 209 -24.83 -26.85 4.98
CA HIS A 209 -24.95 -27.06 3.54
C HIS A 209 -23.60 -26.90 2.82
N LYS A 210 -22.95 -28.06 2.61
CA LYS A 210 -21.91 -28.31 1.61
C LYS A 210 -22.53 -28.14 0.22
N GLN A 211 -22.09 -27.17 -0.57
CA GLN A 211 -22.32 -27.17 -2.01
C GLN A 211 -21.01 -27.32 -2.78
N VAL A 212 -20.98 -28.43 -3.51
CA VAL A 212 -20.02 -28.82 -4.54
C VAL A 212 -20.33 -28.04 -5.82
N LYS A 213 -19.31 -27.51 -6.51
CA LYS A 213 -19.31 -27.19 -7.96
C LYS A 213 -17.85 -27.02 -8.40
N SER A 214 -17.19 -28.10 -8.82
CA SER A 214 -17.15 -28.65 -10.18
C SER A 214 -16.53 -27.69 -11.19
N CYS A 215 -15.29 -27.99 -11.56
CA CYS A 215 -14.62 -27.49 -12.74
C CYS A 215 -15.30 -28.09 -13.98
N ALA A 216 -15.70 -27.24 -14.92
CA ALA A 216 -16.00 -27.64 -16.28
C ALA A 216 -15.46 -26.58 -17.24
N ASN A 217 -14.68 -27.07 -18.21
CA ASN A 217 -14.22 -26.36 -19.39
C ASN A 217 -15.39 -25.95 -20.28
N VAL A 218 -15.28 -24.79 -20.94
CA VAL A 218 -15.83 -24.48 -22.27
C VAL A 218 -14.84 -23.48 -22.86
N ASP A 219 -13.96 -23.90 -23.77
CA ASP A 219 -14.13 -23.93 -25.22
C ASP A 219 -14.49 -22.58 -25.85
N ASP A 220 -13.52 -22.10 -26.64
CA ASP A 220 -13.62 -21.49 -27.96
C ASP A 220 -14.98 -20.93 -28.39
N SER A 221 -15.05 -19.60 -28.55
CA SER A 221 -15.90 -18.97 -29.58
C SER A 221 -15.31 -17.61 -29.99
N ASP A 222 -14.61 -17.67 -31.11
CA ASP A 222 -14.48 -16.65 -32.13
C ASP A 222 -15.75 -15.79 -32.31
N VAL A 223 -15.64 -14.47 -32.13
CA VAL A 223 -16.53 -13.48 -32.75
C VAL A 223 -15.71 -12.26 -33.14
N GLY A 224 -15.31 -12.22 -34.41
CA GLY A 224 -14.93 -11.01 -35.10
C GLY A 224 -16.08 -10.01 -35.11
N GLY A 225 -15.78 -8.79 -34.65
CA GLY A 225 -16.67 -7.63 -34.74
C GLY A 225 -15.90 -6.46 -35.33
N ASN A 226 -15.89 -6.37 -36.66
CA ASN A 226 -15.57 -5.15 -37.39
C ASN A 226 -16.55 -4.06 -36.96
N ASN A 227 -16.03 -2.92 -36.48
CA ASN A 227 -16.77 -1.67 -36.50
C ASN A 227 -15.91 -0.62 -37.20
N ASP A 228 -16.09 -0.57 -38.52
CA ASP A 228 -15.90 0.63 -39.33
C ASP A 228 -16.73 1.76 -38.72
N PHE A 229 -16.06 2.82 -38.26
CA PHE A 229 -16.72 4.11 -38.06
C PHE A 229 -16.15 5.11 -39.06
N PRO A 230 -17.02 5.72 -39.90
CA PRO A 230 -16.59 6.63 -40.94
C PRO A 230 -16.16 8.00 -40.40
N ASN A 231 -15.27 8.58 -41.19
CA ASN A 231 -14.71 9.92 -41.13
C ASN A 231 -15.76 11.06 -41.17
N ALA A 232 -15.36 12.18 -40.53
CA ALA A 232 -15.64 13.59 -40.89
C ALA A 232 -17.03 14.20 -40.57
N PRO A 233 -17.19 15.55 -40.51
CA PRO A 233 -16.24 16.60 -40.92
C PRO A 233 -15.99 17.73 -39.91
N ALA A 234 -15.00 18.55 -40.29
CA ALA A 234 -14.62 19.82 -39.71
C ALA A 234 -15.72 20.90 -39.81
N SER A 235 -15.71 21.81 -38.84
CA SER A 235 -16.18 23.20 -38.96
C SER A 235 -15.35 24.06 -38.03
#